data_AF-A0A2S4LLK2-F1
#
_entry.id   AF-A0A2S4LLK2-F1
#
_cell.length_a   1.000
_cell.length_b   1.000
_cell.length_c   1.000
_cell.angle_alpha   90.00
_cell.angle_beta   90.00
_cell.angle_gamma   90.00
#
_symmetry.space_group_name_H-M   'P 1'
#
loop_
_entity.id
_entity.type
_entity.pdbx_description
1 polymer ?
#
loop_
_entity_poly.entity_id
_entity_poly.type
_entity_poly.pdbx_seq_one_letter_code
_entity_poly.pdbx_strand_id
1 'polypeptide(L)'
;MTVVLRPAEALARAVERLAAQGFAVVARNTRGDSVYLKPEACAFALRVSNHARTAKQRKNHPDAITSLVLRDPTSETALAEAVAVAVRNFAGERAKREGETGANGPSQA
;
A
#
# COMPACT_ATOMS: atom_id res chain seq x y z
N MET A 1 19.51 9.92 18.83
CA MET A 1 18.14 10.22 19.31
C MET A 1 17.16 9.54 18.38
N THR A 2 16.35 8.60 18.87
CA THR A 2 15.34 7.94 18.03
C THR A 2 14.13 8.85 17.91
N VAL A 3 13.86 9.37 16.71
CA VAL A 3 12.64 10.16 16.46
C VAL A 3 11.45 9.19 16.48
N VAL A 4 10.51 9.43 17.39
CA VAL A 4 9.24 8.71 17.47
C VAL A 4 8.20 9.49 16.68
N LEU A 5 7.60 8.86 15.69
CA LEU A 5 6.56 9.40 14.83
C LEU A 5 5.20 9.02 15.38
N ARG A 6 4.29 9.99 15.49
CA ARG A 6 2.87 9.73 15.73
C ARG A 6 2.26 9.07 14.48
N PRO A 7 1.13 8.35 14.59
CA PRO A 7 0.51 7.66 13.46
C PRO A 7 0.31 8.52 12.20
N ALA A 8 -0.10 9.78 12.35
CA ALA A 8 -0.27 10.71 11.23
C ALA A 8 1.08 11.09 10.57
N GLU A 9 2.13 11.29 11.36
CA GLU A 9 3.48 11.58 10.87
C GLU A 9 4.08 10.35 10.20
N ALA A 10 3.88 9.17 10.78
CA ALA A 10 4.30 7.90 10.19
C ALA A 10 3.61 7.65 8.84
N LEU A 11 2.32 7.98 8.71
CA LEU A 11 1.59 7.90 7.46
C LEU A 11 2.17 8.85 6.41
N ALA A 12 2.38 10.13 6.75
CA ALA A 12 2.97 11.10 5.83
C ALA A 12 4.38 10.66 5.36
N ARG A 13 5.23 10.21 6.30
CA ARG A 13 6.57 9.71 6.00
C ARG A 13 6.56 8.42 5.16
N ALA A 14 5.62 7.51 5.39
CA ALA A 14 5.46 6.34 4.55
C ALA A 14 5.09 6.72 3.11
N VAL A 15 4.19 7.69 2.94
CA VAL A 15 3.80 8.20 1.61
C VAL A 15 4.99 8.82 0.89
N GLU A 16 5.78 9.65 1.56
CA GLU A 16 7.03 10.22 1.00
C GLU A 16 8.01 9.14 0.55
N ARG A 17 8.25 8.12 1.41
CA ARG A 17 9.16 7.01 1.09
C ARG A 17 8.68 6.16 -0.07
N LEU A 18 7.38 5.96 -0.21
CA LEU A 18 6.79 5.23 -1.34
C LEU A 18 6.84 6.07 -2.62
N ALA A 19 6.59 7.37 -2.54
CA ALA A 19 6.71 8.27 -3.67
C ALA A 19 8.14 8.30 -4.24
N ALA A 20 9.15 8.32 -3.36
CA ALA A 20 10.55 8.21 -3.76
C ALA A 20 10.90 6.87 -4.45
N GLN A 21 10.07 5.83 -4.26
CA GLN A 21 10.20 4.52 -4.91
C GLN A 21 9.34 4.39 -6.18
N GLY A 22 8.75 5.48 -6.67
CA GLY A 22 7.94 5.50 -7.91
C GLY A 22 6.46 5.22 -7.72
N PHE A 23 5.94 5.24 -6.48
CA PHE A 23 4.51 5.14 -6.23
C PHE A 23 3.83 6.52 -6.28
N ALA A 24 2.90 6.72 -7.20
CA ALA A 24 2.09 7.93 -7.27
C ALA A 24 0.86 7.81 -6.36
N VAL A 25 0.52 8.90 -5.64
CA VAL A 25 -0.73 8.98 -4.88
C VAL A 25 -1.89 9.13 -5.86
N VAL A 26 -2.82 8.18 -5.84
CA VAL A 26 -3.99 8.17 -6.74
C VAL A 26 -5.30 8.52 -6.03
N ALA A 27 -5.36 8.31 -4.71
CA ALA A 27 -6.52 8.68 -3.91
C ALA A 27 -6.13 8.94 -2.44
N ARG A 28 -6.84 9.88 -1.82
CA ARG A 28 -6.79 10.15 -0.38
C ARG A 28 -8.20 10.21 0.16
N ASN A 29 -8.44 9.62 1.33
CA ASN A 29 -9.71 9.83 2.01
C ASN A 29 -9.74 11.24 2.61
N THR A 30 -10.91 11.89 2.60
CA THR A 30 -11.15 13.24 3.15
C THR A 30 -10.79 13.37 4.63
N ARG A 31 -10.84 12.26 5.38
CA ARG A 31 -10.43 12.22 6.80
C ARG A 31 -8.91 12.10 7.00
N GLY A 32 -8.12 11.93 5.94
CA GLY A 32 -6.66 11.80 6.00
C GLY A 32 -6.13 10.44 6.48
N ASP A 33 -7.02 9.53 6.87
CA ASP A 33 -6.67 8.26 7.50
C ASP A 33 -6.20 7.17 6.54
N SER A 34 -6.32 7.38 5.23
CA SER A 34 -5.95 6.40 4.21
C SER A 34 -5.49 7.06 2.92
N VAL A 35 -4.36 6.59 2.41
CA VAL A 35 -3.75 7.00 1.15
C VAL A 35 -3.54 5.76 0.28
N TYR A 36 -3.91 5.88 -0.99
CA TYR A 36 -3.74 4.82 -1.98
C TYR A 36 -2.67 5.27 -2.97
N LEU A 37 -1.67 4.42 -3.15
CA LEU A 37 -0.57 4.69 -4.07
C LEU A 37 -0.42 3.55 -5.07
N LYS A 38 -0.09 3.89 -6.31
CA LYS A 38 0.16 2.93 -7.39
C LYS A 38 1.54 3.19 -7.99
N PRO A 39 2.34 2.16 -8.28
CA PRO A 39 3.46 2.33 -9.21
C PRO A 39 2.94 2.81 -10.57
N GLU A 40 3.80 3.47 -11.32
CA GLU A 40 3.49 3.88 -12.70
C GLU A 40 2.99 2.68 -13.53
N ALA A 41 1.94 2.93 -14.33
CA ALA A 41 1.28 1.94 -15.19
C ALA A 41 0.76 0.68 -14.47
N CYS A 42 0.61 0.69 -13.13
CA CYS A 42 0.08 -0.45 -12.38
C CYS A 42 -1.43 -0.31 -12.13
N ALA A 43 -2.19 -1.38 -12.38
CA ALA A 43 -3.63 -1.42 -12.06
C ALA A 43 -3.90 -1.47 -10.54
N PHE A 44 -2.95 -2.00 -9.77
CA PHE A 44 -3.10 -2.29 -8.35
C PHE A 44 -2.54 -1.19 -7.45
N ALA A 45 -3.14 -1.04 -6.26
CA ALA A 45 -2.76 -0.08 -5.25
C ALA A 45 -2.17 -0.73 -3.98
N LEU A 46 -1.19 -0.02 -3.41
CA LEU A 46 -0.76 -0.17 -2.03
C LEU A 46 -1.48 0.89 -1.19
N ARG A 47 -2.17 0.47 -0.14
CA ARG A 47 -2.85 1.37 0.79
C ARG A 47 -1.99 1.60 2.03
N VAL A 48 -1.79 2.86 2.42
CA VAL A 48 -1.25 3.26 3.72
C VAL A 48 -2.39 3.81 4.55
N SER A 49 -2.54 3.35 5.79
CA SER A 49 -3.66 3.74 6.66
C SER A 49 -3.27 3.71 8.13
N ASN A 50 -3.98 4.44 8.99
CA ASN A 50 -3.84 4.32 10.44
C ASN A 50 -4.79 3.27 11.08
N HIS A 51 -5.67 2.65 10.28
CA HIS A 51 -6.63 1.64 10.73
C HIS A 51 -6.76 0.45 9.75
N ALA A 52 -7.16 -0.70 10.29
CA ALA A 52 -7.41 -1.92 9.51
C ALA A 52 -8.68 -1.84 8.65
N ARG A 53 -8.73 -2.60 7.54
CA ARG A 53 -9.94 -2.67 6.69
C ARG A 53 -11.01 -3.58 7.29
N THR A 54 -12.24 -3.06 7.32
CA THR A 54 -13.44 -3.89 7.48
C THR A 54 -13.71 -4.72 6.22
N ALA A 55 -14.50 -5.80 6.35
CA ALA A 55 -14.91 -6.65 5.22
C ALA A 55 -15.67 -5.87 4.13
N LYS A 56 -16.46 -4.85 4.52
CA LYS A 56 -17.16 -3.96 3.59
C LYS A 56 -16.18 -3.11 2.77
N GLN A 57 -15.19 -2.50 3.44
CA GLN A 57 -14.14 -1.73 2.75
C GLN A 57 -13.31 -2.61 1.82
N ARG A 58 -13.06 -3.87 2.22
CA ARG A 58 -12.83 -5.07 1.37
C ARG A 58 -13.24 -4.96 -0.08
N LYS A 59 -14.56 -4.95 -0.23
CA LYS A 59 -15.25 -5.08 -1.50
C LYS A 59 -15.19 -3.79 -2.33
N ASN A 60 -15.13 -2.64 -1.67
CA ASN A 60 -15.16 -1.33 -2.35
C ASN A 60 -13.82 -0.91 -2.97
N HIS A 61 -12.70 -1.49 -2.53
CA HIS A 61 -11.36 -1.23 -3.08
C HIS A 61 -10.66 -2.55 -3.40
N PRO A 62 -11.09 -3.25 -4.47
CA PRO A 62 -10.48 -4.53 -4.88
C PRO A 62 -9.09 -4.35 -5.48
N ASP A 63 -8.78 -3.14 -5.95
CA ASP A 63 -7.48 -2.75 -6.50
C ASP A 63 -6.41 -2.60 -5.41
N ALA A 64 -6.79 -2.34 -4.15
CA ALA A 64 -5.88 -2.28 -3.02
C ALA A 64 -5.49 -3.69 -2.53
N ILE A 65 -4.41 -4.22 -3.09
CA ILE A 65 -3.94 -5.61 -2.89
C ILE A 65 -3.05 -5.78 -1.66
N THR A 66 -2.46 -4.69 -1.17
CA THR A 66 -1.63 -4.67 0.04
C THR A 66 -1.98 -3.47 0.88
N SER A 67 -1.93 -3.63 2.20
CA SER A 67 -2.22 -2.55 3.16
C SER A 67 -1.13 -2.48 4.22
N LEU A 68 -0.49 -1.32 4.32
CA LEU A 68 0.35 -0.93 5.45
C LEU A 68 -0.51 -0.18 6.47
N VAL A 69 -0.57 -0.69 7.70
CA VAL A 69 -1.35 -0.09 8.79
C VAL A 69 -0.41 0.43 9.88
N LEU A 70 -0.43 1.74 10.10
CA LEU A 70 0.41 2.47 11.05
C LEU A 70 -0.48 3.11 12.12
N ARG A 71 -0.91 2.30 13.09
CA ARG A 71 -1.88 2.72 14.13
C ARG A 71 -1.22 3.19 15.43
N ASP A 72 -0.01 2.71 15.69
CA ASP A 72 0.75 2.94 16.91
C ASP A 72 1.96 3.84 16.61
N PRO A 73 2.44 4.65 17.58
CA PRO A 73 3.67 5.40 17.42
C PRO A 73 4.85 4.48 17.04
N THR A 74 5.70 4.93 16.12
CA THR A 74 6.80 4.12 15.57
C THR A 74 8.07 4.93 15.44
N SER A 75 9.23 4.29 15.45
CA SER A 75 10.49 4.92 15.07
C SER A 75 10.62 5.04 13.54
N GLU A 76 11.51 5.91 13.06
CA GLU A 76 11.84 5.99 11.63
C GLU A 76 12.40 4.68 11.07
N THR A 77 13.22 3.95 11.83
CA THR A 77 13.78 2.67 11.42
C THR A 77 12.68 1.62 11.26
N ALA A 78 11.81 1.48 12.26
CA ALA A 78 10.69 0.54 12.20
C ALA A 78 9.71 0.91 11.06
N LEU A 79 9.52 2.21 10.80
CA LEU A 79 8.74 2.66 9.65
C LEU A 79 9.38 2.24 8.32
N ALA A 80 10.70 2.41 8.18
CA ALA A 80 11.42 2.03 6.96
C ALA A 80 11.33 0.51 6.71
N GLU A 81 11.48 -0.31 7.74
CA GLU A 81 11.30 -1.76 7.67
C GLU A 81 9.87 -2.14 7.28
N ALA A 82 8.86 -1.52 7.91
CA ALA A 82 7.46 -1.77 7.60
C ALA A 82 7.11 -1.38 6.16
N VAL A 83 7.66 -0.27 5.65
CA VAL A 83 7.53 0.13 4.24
C VAL A 83 8.18 -0.90 3.32
N ALA A 84 9.40 -1.35 3.62
CA ALA A 84 10.10 -2.36 2.80
C ALA A 84 9.33 -3.69 2.73
N VAL A 85 8.79 -4.15 3.85
CA VAL A 85 7.92 -5.35 3.90
C VAL A 85 6.65 -5.14 3.08
N ALA A 86 6.00 -3.98 3.20
CA ALA A 86 4.79 -3.68 2.43
C ALA A 86 5.05 -3.66 0.92
N VAL A 87 6.17 -3.09 0.47
CA VAL A 87 6.56 -3.06 -0.95
C VAL A 87 6.85 -4.48 -1.46
N ARG A 88 7.59 -5.29 -0.70
CA ARG A 88 7.85 -6.70 -1.06
C ARG A 88 6.55 -7.50 -1.19
N ASN A 89 5.63 -7.34 -0.23
CA ASN A 89 4.34 -8.02 -0.25
C ASN A 89 3.50 -7.58 -1.45
N PHE A 90 3.47 -6.27 -1.74
CA PHE A 90 2.78 -5.74 -2.92
C PHE A 90 3.33 -6.33 -4.21
N ALA A 91 4.65 -6.41 -4.38
CA ALA A 91 5.27 -7.00 -5.56
C ALA A 91 4.90 -8.48 -5.72
N GLY A 92 4.89 -9.25 -4.62
CA GLY A 92 4.49 -10.66 -4.63
C GLY A 92 3.01 -10.85 -5.00
N GLU A 93 2.11 -10.07 -4.41
CA GLU A 93 0.67 -10.14 -4.71
C GLU A 93 0.34 -9.66 -6.12
N ARG A 94 1.06 -8.65 -6.61
CA ARG A 94 0.97 -8.18 -7.99
C ARG A 94 1.34 -9.30 -8.96
N ALA A 95 2.49 -9.93 -8.77
CA ALA A 95 2.97 -11.00 -9.65
C ALA A 95 1.99 -12.19 -9.71
N LYS A 96 1.38 -12.57 -8.58
CA LYS A 96 0.34 -13.62 -8.55
C LYS A 96 -0.86 -13.26 -9.41
N ARG A 97 -1.40 -12.05 -9.25
CA ARG A 97 -2.60 -11.60 -9.99
C ARG A 97 -2.34 -11.39 -11.48
N GLU A 98 -1.16 -10.87 -11.82
CA GLU A 98 -0.74 -10.75 -13.23
C GLU A 98 -0.55 -12.14 -13.86
N GLY A 99 0.04 -13.09 -13.14
CA GLY A 99 0.16 -14.48 -13.57
C GLY A 99 -1.18 -15.20 -13.74
N GLU A 100 -2.13 -14.99 -12.83
CA GLU A 100 -3.50 -15.51 -12.94
C GLU A 100 -4.26 -14.91 -14.13
N THR A 101 -4.01 -13.65 -14.47
CA THR A 101 -4.61 -12.98 -15.64
C THR A 101 -3.98 -13.49 -16.94
N GLY A 102 -2.68 -13.78 -16.95
CA GLY A 102 -1.97 -14.37 -18.10
C GLY A 102 -2.27 -15.85 -18.35
N ALA A 103 -2.54 -16.63 -17.30
CA ALA A 103 -2.88 -18.06 -17.40
C ALA A 103 -4.32 -18.33 -17.89
N ASN A 104 -5.17 -17.29 -17.95
CA ASN A 104 -6.54 -17.36 -18.47
C ASN A 104 -6.69 -16.69 -19.86
N GLY A 105 -5.58 -16.41 -20.57
CA GLY A 105 -5.62 -16.02 -21.98
C GLY A 105 -6.25 -17.14 -22.84
N PRO A 106 -7.00 -16.81 -23.91
CA PRO A 106 -7.83 -17.77 -24.59
C PRO A 106 -6.96 -18.88 -25.17
N SER A 107 -7.18 -20.10 -24.69
CA SER A 107 -6.77 -21.31 -25.41
C SER A 107 -7.50 -21.27 -26.74
N GLN A 108 -6.80 -20.82 -27.80
CA GLN A 108 -7.31 -20.93 -29.17
C GLN A 108 -7.50 -22.42 -29.47
N ALA A 109 -8.74 -22.73 -29.87
CA ALA A 109 -9.13 -24.00 -30.45
C ALA A 109 -8.51 -24.19 -31.84
#